data_AF-A0A2E8E1U7-F1
#
_entry.id   AF-A0A2E8E1U7-F1
#
_cell.length_a   1.000
_cell.length_b   1.000
_cell.length_c   1.000
_cell.angle_alpha   90.00
_cell.angle_beta   90.00
_cell.angle_gamma   90.00
#
_symmetry.space_group_name_H-M   'P 1'
#
loop_
_entity.id
_entity.type
_entity.pdbx_description
1 polymer ?
#
loop_
_entity_poly.entity_id
_entity_poly.type
_entity_poly.pdbx_seq_one_letter_code
_entity_poly.pdbx_strand_id
1 'polypeptide(L)'
;ALDNALTTSQQAGFDKFFSCGPGPAECGVRDPRATDTVEDCDGCHRLDPMRGFYGSGGEQTFEGLTQNFKVAHMRNLYQKVGMFGSSTRERSEIPEPVEPARPGEPNVSQILAGGSDQGDQVRGFGYLHDGTVDTVASFLSGRVFSLEPHEVQQLTDLALAFDTDLAPVVGQQVTLTSTNSKVANPRIDLLIARAAAAFDSAILGGRVTECDLIVKGSVGGAERGWVRESDGLFRDDLGNTSNDAALRALANTDGPLTYTCAPPGSGRRMGIDRDLDGALDGNEIDAGSDPANVASRPVL
;
A
#
# COMPACT_ATOMS: atom_id res chain seq x y z
N ALA A 1 -6.74 3.43 -7.58
CA ALA A 1 -6.11 2.73 -8.73
C ALA A 1 -4.59 2.80 -8.53
N LEU A 2 -3.73 2.27 -9.42
CA LEU A 2 -2.26 2.35 -9.22
C LEU A 2 -1.67 3.74 -9.51
N ASP A 3 -2.50 4.67 -9.94
CA ASP A 3 -2.22 6.08 -10.21
C ASP A 3 -2.24 6.94 -8.95
N ASN A 4 -2.20 6.33 -7.78
CA ASN A 4 -2.27 6.98 -6.48
C ASN A 4 -3.56 7.79 -6.25
N ALA A 5 -4.58 7.63 -7.11
CA ALA A 5 -5.87 8.29 -6.94
C ALA A 5 -6.76 7.47 -5.99
N LEU A 6 -7.40 8.18 -5.06
CA LEU A 6 -8.46 7.64 -4.21
C LEU A 6 -9.73 7.41 -5.04
N THR A 7 -10.40 6.29 -4.80
CA THR A 7 -11.78 6.08 -5.26
C THR A 7 -12.72 7.06 -4.56
N THR A 8 -13.95 7.22 -5.06
CA THR A 8 -14.96 8.09 -4.41
C THR A 8 -15.18 7.74 -2.94
N SER A 9 -15.22 6.44 -2.59
CA SER A 9 -15.40 5.99 -1.21
C SER A 9 -14.20 6.33 -0.33
N GLN A 10 -12.98 6.08 -0.85
CA GLN A 10 -11.73 6.43 -0.17
C GLN A 10 -11.57 7.93 0.02
N GLN A 11 -11.96 8.74 -0.96
CA GLN A 11 -11.93 10.20 -0.83
C GLN A 11 -12.92 10.69 0.23
N ALA A 12 -14.14 10.15 0.27
CA ALA A 12 -15.09 10.48 1.33
C ALA A 12 -14.57 10.05 2.71
N GLY A 13 -13.89 8.90 2.78
CA GLY A 13 -13.18 8.46 3.98
C GLY A 13 -12.06 9.42 4.38
N PHE A 14 -11.28 9.91 3.41
CA PHE A 14 -10.22 10.90 3.62
C PHE A 14 -10.79 12.21 4.17
N ASP A 15 -11.90 12.68 3.60
CA ASP A 15 -12.58 13.89 4.06
C ASP A 15 -13.13 13.71 5.48
N LYS A 16 -13.64 12.50 5.81
CA LYS A 16 -14.08 12.15 7.18
C LYS A 16 -12.91 12.01 8.16
N PHE A 17 -11.75 11.54 7.70
CA PHE A 17 -10.55 11.41 8.53
C PHE A 17 -10.09 12.78 9.07
N PHE A 18 -10.25 13.84 8.27
CA PHE A 18 -9.91 15.23 8.60
C PHE A 18 -11.16 16.11 8.82
N SER A 19 -12.24 15.55 9.33
CA SER A 19 -13.54 16.23 9.39
C SER A 19 -13.55 17.50 10.28
N CYS A 20 -12.64 17.59 11.25
CA CYS A 20 -12.43 18.78 12.08
C CYS A 20 -11.36 19.73 11.53
N GLY A 21 -10.65 19.31 10.49
CA GLY A 21 -9.58 20.04 9.80
C GLY A 21 -8.22 19.34 9.99
N PRO A 22 -7.24 19.57 9.11
CA PRO A 22 -5.93 18.93 9.24
C PRO A 22 -5.13 19.53 10.39
N GLY A 23 -4.51 18.68 11.21
CA GLY A 23 -3.69 19.12 12.35
C GLY A 23 -4.11 18.48 13.67
N PRO A 24 -3.28 18.54 14.71
CA PRO A 24 -3.61 18.03 16.05
C PRO A 24 -4.61 18.95 16.79
N ALA A 25 -5.39 19.74 16.06
CA ALA A 25 -6.35 20.64 16.66
C ALA A 25 -7.56 19.82 17.07
N GLU A 26 -7.80 19.76 18.37
CA GLU A 26 -8.94 19.05 18.92
C GLU A 26 -10.22 19.50 18.19
N CYS A 27 -11.12 18.58 17.87
CA CYS A 27 -12.46 18.99 17.46
C CYS A 27 -13.04 19.93 18.54
N GLY A 28 -13.83 20.91 18.12
CA GLY A 28 -14.56 21.72 19.09
C GLY A 28 -15.37 20.82 20.04
N VAL A 29 -15.53 21.20 21.30
CA VAL A 29 -16.34 20.43 22.26
C VAL A 29 -17.73 20.16 21.67
N ARG A 30 -18.08 18.88 21.46
CA ARG A 30 -19.32 18.43 20.79
C ARG A 30 -19.44 18.88 19.33
N ASP A 31 -18.34 18.95 18.61
CA ASP A 31 -18.37 19.17 17.16
C ASP A 31 -19.09 17.99 16.50
N PRO A 32 -20.17 18.23 15.73
CA PRO A 32 -20.89 17.15 15.04
C PRO A 32 -20.05 16.46 13.96
N ARG A 33 -18.86 16.99 13.63
CA ARG A 33 -17.93 16.41 12.66
C ARG A 33 -16.98 15.40 13.29
N ALA A 34 -16.81 15.39 14.61
CA ALA A 34 -15.95 14.45 15.31
C ALA A 34 -16.32 12.99 14.96
N THR A 35 -15.30 12.13 14.84
CA THR A 35 -15.49 10.70 14.58
C THR A 35 -15.70 9.92 15.87
N ASP A 36 -15.26 10.49 16.99
CA ASP A 36 -15.56 10.02 18.34
C ASP A 36 -16.19 11.16 19.18
N THR A 37 -16.22 11.02 20.51
CA THR A 37 -16.83 12.03 21.41
C THR A 37 -15.99 13.31 21.62
N VAL A 38 -14.75 13.33 21.16
CA VAL A 38 -13.71 14.35 21.41
C VAL A 38 -13.00 14.76 20.11
N GLU A 39 -12.66 13.83 19.22
CA GLU A 39 -11.76 14.03 18.07
C GLU A 39 -12.27 13.45 16.73
N ASP A 40 -11.64 13.88 15.63
CA ASP A 40 -11.67 13.17 14.36
C ASP A 40 -10.53 12.14 14.28
N CYS A 41 -10.41 11.45 13.15
CA CYS A 41 -9.38 10.41 13.06
C CYS A 41 -7.95 11.00 13.08
N ASP A 42 -7.70 12.21 12.55
CA ASP A 42 -6.38 12.88 12.59
C ASP A 42 -6.01 13.45 13.98
N GLY A 43 -6.97 13.49 14.91
CA GLY A 43 -6.69 13.83 16.32
C GLY A 43 -5.93 12.72 17.06
N CYS A 44 -6.25 11.45 16.76
CA CYS A 44 -5.56 10.29 17.35
C CYS A 44 -4.53 9.67 16.39
N HIS A 45 -4.91 9.48 15.14
CA HIS A 45 -4.00 9.06 14.06
C HIS A 45 -3.34 10.29 13.45
N ARG A 46 -2.34 10.11 12.59
CA ARG A 46 -1.69 11.25 11.93
C ARG A 46 -1.27 10.91 10.51
N LEU A 47 -1.71 11.68 9.53
CA LEU A 47 -1.18 11.60 8.17
C LEU A 47 -0.42 12.87 7.80
N ASP A 48 0.91 12.78 7.82
CA ASP A 48 1.81 13.84 7.39
C ASP A 48 3.05 13.19 6.75
N PRO A 49 2.96 12.84 5.44
CA PRO A 49 4.02 12.15 4.73
C PRO A 49 5.37 12.89 4.78
N MET A 50 5.35 14.22 4.72
CA MET A 50 6.58 15.05 4.76
C MET A 50 7.34 14.95 6.08
N ARG A 51 6.65 14.56 7.16
CA ARG A 51 7.25 14.34 8.48
C ARG A 51 7.33 12.84 8.85
N GLY A 52 6.96 11.95 7.94
CA GLY A 52 7.02 10.50 8.13
C GLY A 52 5.89 9.93 9.00
N PHE A 53 4.77 10.65 9.15
CA PHE A 53 3.62 10.17 9.92
C PHE A 53 2.60 9.48 9.00
N TYR A 54 2.40 8.18 9.22
CA TYR A 54 1.51 7.31 8.44
C TYR A 54 0.56 6.54 9.36
N GLY A 55 -0.22 7.28 10.15
CA GLY A 55 -1.30 6.81 11.00
C GLY A 55 -1.03 6.85 12.50
N SER A 56 0.17 7.21 12.96
CA SER A 56 0.48 7.36 14.40
C SER A 56 1.17 8.70 14.61
N GLY A 57 0.62 9.59 15.44
CA GLY A 57 1.29 10.84 15.83
C GLY A 57 2.22 10.69 17.05
N GLY A 58 2.19 9.53 17.70
CA GLY A 58 2.97 9.24 18.92
C GLY A 58 2.14 9.27 20.21
N GLU A 59 0.84 9.53 20.10
CA GLU A 59 -0.12 9.59 21.19
C GLU A 59 -0.55 8.19 21.66
N GLN A 60 -1.31 8.18 22.75
CA GLN A 60 -2.05 7.02 23.25
C GLN A 60 -3.54 7.34 23.24
N THR A 61 -4.35 6.30 23.13
CA THR A 61 -5.81 6.43 23.08
C THR A 61 -6.49 5.61 24.18
N PHE A 62 -7.70 6.02 24.55
CA PHE A 62 -8.62 5.30 25.42
C PHE A 62 -9.78 4.75 24.57
N GLU A 63 -9.74 3.45 24.28
CA GLU A 63 -10.75 2.78 23.44
C GLU A 63 -11.91 2.18 24.24
N GLY A 64 -12.20 2.72 25.43
CA GLY A 64 -13.21 2.14 26.33
C GLY A 64 -12.78 0.82 26.99
N LEU A 65 -11.48 0.55 27.05
CA LEU A 65 -10.89 -0.69 27.59
C LEU A 65 -10.09 -0.42 28.87
N THR A 66 -9.70 -1.49 29.57
CA THR A 66 -8.96 -1.43 30.83
C THR A 66 -7.51 -0.93 30.68
N GLN A 67 -7.02 -0.83 29.44
CA GLN A 67 -5.65 -0.46 29.11
C GLN A 67 -5.64 0.59 27.99
N ASN A 68 -4.82 1.63 28.18
CA ASN A 68 -4.51 2.59 27.13
C ASN A 68 -3.28 2.11 26.38
N PHE A 69 -3.32 2.20 25.05
CA PHE A 69 -2.22 1.82 24.19
C PHE A 69 -1.83 2.98 23.29
N LYS A 70 -0.57 2.95 22.84
CA LYS A 70 -0.08 3.83 21.79
C LYS A 70 -0.94 3.65 20.53
N VAL A 71 -1.34 4.75 19.90
CA VAL A 71 -2.00 4.71 18.58
C VAL A 71 -1.03 4.09 17.57
N ALA A 72 -1.42 2.96 16.96
CA ALA A 72 -0.57 2.24 16.01
C ALA A 72 -0.52 2.96 14.66
N HIS A 73 0.57 2.76 13.90
CA HIS A 73 0.62 3.22 12.51
C HIS A 73 -0.38 2.42 11.66
N MET A 74 -0.80 2.97 10.52
CA MET A 74 -1.81 2.34 9.65
C MET A 74 -1.21 1.55 8.48
N ARG A 75 0.13 1.52 8.35
CA ARG A 75 0.82 0.86 7.21
C ARG A 75 0.68 -0.65 7.14
N ASN A 76 0.26 -1.29 8.23
CA ASN A 76 0.09 -2.75 8.35
C ASN A 76 -1.38 -3.16 8.50
N LEU A 77 -2.32 -2.30 8.12
CA LEU A 77 -3.72 -2.67 8.04
C LEU A 77 -3.92 -3.48 6.76
N TYR A 78 -4.42 -4.71 6.88
CA TYR A 78 -4.74 -5.55 5.74
C TYR A 78 -5.92 -6.45 6.06
N GLN A 79 -6.80 -6.63 5.08
CA GLN A 79 -7.91 -7.56 5.20
C GLN A 79 -7.39 -9.00 5.05
N LYS A 80 -7.55 -9.81 6.11
CA LYS A 80 -7.24 -11.25 6.07
C LYS A 80 -8.41 -12.00 5.45
N VAL A 81 -8.14 -12.79 4.42
CA VAL A 81 -9.13 -13.76 3.89
C VAL A 81 -9.24 -14.91 4.88
N GLY A 82 -10.45 -15.18 5.38
CA GLY A 82 -10.74 -16.27 6.31
C GLY A 82 -10.82 -15.85 7.78
N MET A 83 -10.80 -14.56 8.12
CA MET A 83 -11.05 -14.06 9.48
C MET A 83 -12.19 -13.04 9.43
N PHE A 84 -13.43 -13.51 9.60
CA PHE A 84 -14.67 -12.76 9.31
C PHE A 84 -15.63 -12.67 10.52
N GLY A 85 -15.14 -12.95 11.73
CA GLY A 85 -15.95 -12.74 12.94
C GLY A 85 -15.19 -12.86 14.25
N SER A 86 -15.77 -12.27 15.30
CA SER A 86 -15.47 -12.57 16.69
C SER A 86 -16.36 -13.71 17.19
N SER A 87 -15.86 -14.64 18.01
CA SER A 87 -16.73 -15.69 18.56
C SER A 87 -17.83 -15.06 19.44
N THR A 88 -19.10 -15.40 19.18
CA THR A 88 -20.26 -14.87 19.94
C THR A 88 -20.25 -15.21 21.42
N ARG A 89 -19.37 -16.12 21.85
CA ARG A 89 -19.22 -16.50 23.26
C ARG A 89 -18.60 -15.42 24.13
N GLU A 90 -17.86 -14.46 23.57
CA GLU A 90 -17.23 -13.40 24.38
C GLU A 90 -18.12 -12.18 24.63
N ARG A 91 -19.23 -12.00 23.89
CA ARG A 91 -20.19 -10.93 24.21
C ARG A 91 -21.04 -11.25 25.45
N SER A 92 -21.09 -12.51 25.87
CA SER A 92 -21.84 -12.94 27.05
C SER A 92 -21.10 -12.70 28.38
N GLU A 93 -19.81 -12.32 28.34
CA GLU A 93 -18.97 -12.12 29.53
C GLU A 93 -18.61 -10.66 29.80
N ILE A 94 -19.17 -9.70 29.06
CA ILE A 94 -19.15 -8.28 29.46
C ILE A 94 -20.26 -8.10 30.51
N PRO A 95 -19.97 -7.85 31.80
CA PRO A 95 -20.98 -7.66 32.84
C PRO A 95 -21.47 -6.20 32.87
N GLU A 96 -21.74 -5.60 31.72
CA GLU A 96 -22.38 -4.29 31.64
C GLU A 96 -23.80 -4.47 31.13
N PRO A 97 -24.81 -3.82 31.74
CA PRO A 97 -26.18 -3.93 31.27
C PRO A 97 -26.22 -3.40 29.84
N VAL A 98 -26.50 -4.30 28.89
CA VAL A 98 -26.90 -3.90 27.54
C VAL A 98 -28.28 -3.26 27.71
N GLU A 99 -28.28 -1.94 27.96
CA GLU A 99 -29.48 -1.12 27.82
C GLU A 99 -30.08 -1.43 26.44
N PRO A 100 -31.38 -1.75 26.36
CA PRO A 100 -32.01 -2.02 25.08
C PRO A 100 -31.84 -0.80 24.16
N ALA A 101 -31.51 -1.04 22.90
CA ALA A 101 -31.36 -0.01 21.88
C ALA A 101 -32.54 0.97 21.94
N ARG A 102 -32.25 2.28 21.95
CA ARG A 102 -33.30 3.29 22.00
C ARG A 102 -34.12 3.25 20.70
N PRO A 103 -35.43 3.52 20.73
CA PRO A 103 -36.24 3.56 19.51
C PRO A 103 -35.66 4.57 18.52
N GLY A 104 -35.16 4.08 17.37
CA GLY A 104 -34.55 4.91 16.32
C GLY A 104 -33.03 4.79 16.19
N GLU A 105 -32.34 4.07 17.07
CA GLU A 105 -30.92 3.74 16.88
C GLU A 105 -30.77 2.58 15.87
N PRO A 106 -29.88 2.71 14.85
CA PRO A 106 -29.62 1.60 13.94
C PRO A 106 -29.06 0.42 14.74
N ASN A 107 -29.64 -0.76 14.51
CA ASN A 107 -29.23 -1.96 15.21
C ASN A 107 -27.81 -2.35 14.75
N VAL A 108 -26.78 -1.94 15.50
CA VAL A 108 -25.35 -2.22 15.23
C VAL A 108 -25.07 -3.73 15.10
N SER A 109 -25.99 -4.55 15.62
CA SER A 109 -26.13 -5.99 15.39
C SER A 109 -26.15 -6.44 13.92
N GLN A 110 -26.49 -5.56 12.96
CA GLN A 110 -26.54 -5.89 11.52
C GLN A 110 -25.25 -5.56 10.76
N ILE A 111 -24.39 -4.68 11.29
CA ILE A 111 -23.07 -4.38 10.71
C ILE A 111 -22.05 -5.44 11.18
N LEU A 112 -22.30 -6.04 12.35
CA LEU A 112 -21.52 -7.12 12.94
C LEU A 112 -21.99 -8.48 12.41
N ALA A 113 -21.64 -8.80 11.16
CA ALA A 113 -21.88 -10.13 10.59
C ALA A 113 -21.19 -11.26 11.37
N GLY A 114 -20.35 -10.98 12.39
CA GLY A 114 -19.72 -11.99 13.25
C GLY A 114 -20.68 -12.83 14.14
N GLY A 115 -22.00 -12.68 13.99
CA GLY A 115 -23.00 -13.49 14.70
C GLY A 115 -23.41 -14.80 14.00
N SER A 116 -23.25 -14.88 12.67
CA SER A 116 -23.53 -16.10 11.90
C SER A 116 -22.25 -16.88 11.65
N ASP A 117 -22.36 -18.21 11.54
CA ASP A 117 -21.26 -19.06 11.06
C ASP A 117 -20.72 -18.51 9.73
N GLN A 118 -19.44 -18.13 9.73
CA GLN A 118 -18.75 -17.56 8.57
C GLN A 118 -18.08 -18.64 7.71
N GLY A 119 -18.31 -19.92 8.02
CA GLY A 119 -17.60 -21.05 7.44
C GLY A 119 -16.19 -21.20 8.01
N ASP A 120 -15.35 -21.99 7.35
CA ASP A 120 -13.96 -22.24 7.78
C ASP A 120 -13.18 -20.93 7.99
N GLN A 121 -12.74 -20.69 9.23
CA GLN A 121 -11.97 -19.50 9.61
C GLN A 121 -10.52 -19.86 9.95
N VAL A 122 -9.58 -19.01 9.53
CA VAL A 122 -8.23 -18.96 10.09
C VAL A 122 -8.24 -18.18 11.40
N ARG A 123 -7.52 -18.71 12.41
CA ARG A 123 -7.21 -17.94 13.62
C ARG A 123 -6.17 -16.88 13.29
N GLY A 124 -6.36 -15.66 13.79
CA GLY A 124 -5.44 -14.54 13.56
C GLY A 124 -5.47 -13.54 14.70
N PHE A 125 -4.61 -12.53 14.60
CA PHE A 125 -4.67 -11.32 15.43
C PHE A 125 -5.57 -10.28 14.74
N GLY A 126 -6.50 -9.74 15.51
CA GLY A 126 -7.41 -8.68 15.09
C GLY A 126 -6.85 -7.26 15.17
N TYR A 127 -7.76 -6.28 15.16
CA TYR A 127 -7.51 -4.84 15.22
C TYR A 127 -7.57 -4.25 16.64
N LEU A 128 -7.93 -5.06 17.63
CA LEU A 128 -7.78 -4.74 19.05
C LEU A 128 -6.51 -5.39 19.61
N HIS A 129 -5.98 -4.86 20.71
CA HIS A 129 -4.73 -5.35 21.31
C HIS A 129 -4.81 -6.79 21.80
N ASP A 130 -5.99 -7.28 22.17
CA ASP A 130 -6.26 -8.67 22.53
C ASP A 130 -6.57 -9.57 21.30
N GLY A 131 -6.61 -8.97 20.11
CA GLY A 131 -6.86 -9.63 18.84
C GLY A 131 -8.32 -10.01 18.58
N THR A 132 -9.27 -9.57 19.40
CA THR A 132 -10.69 -10.02 19.35
C THR A 132 -11.49 -9.45 18.17
N VAL A 133 -11.06 -8.32 17.61
CA VAL A 133 -11.78 -7.61 16.53
C VAL A 133 -11.24 -7.99 15.15
N ASP A 134 -12.05 -8.61 14.33
CA ASP A 134 -11.68 -9.28 13.07
C ASP A 134 -11.36 -8.35 11.88
N THR A 135 -12.10 -7.26 11.71
CA THR A 135 -11.96 -6.35 10.56
C THR A 135 -11.87 -4.88 10.97
N VAL A 136 -11.35 -4.03 10.08
CA VAL A 136 -11.36 -2.56 10.27
C VAL A 136 -12.78 -2.04 10.43
N ALA A 137 -13.73 -2.54 9.64
CA ALA A 137 -15.14 -2.14 9.73
C ALA A 137 -15.76 -2.51 11.09
N SER A 138 -15.46 -3.70 11.61
CA SER A 138 -15.89 -4.13 12.95
C SER A 138 -15.30 -3.23 14.04
N PHE A 139 -14.04 -2.84 13.91
CA PHE A 139 -13.37 -1.91 14.82
C PHE A 139 -14.06 -0.53 14.82
N LEU A 140 -14.26 0.05 13.63
CA LEU A 140 -14.91 1.36 13.44
C LEU A 140 -16.40 1.38 13.81
N SER A 141 -17.03 0.21 13.97
CA SER A 141 -18.40 0.07 14.48
C SER A 141 -18.47 0.03 16.01
N GLY A 142 -17.33 0.18 16.70
CA GLY A 142 -17.24 0.22 18.15
C GLY A 142 -17.99 1.42 18.75
N ARG A 143 -18.44 1.28 20.01
CA ARG A 143 -19.26 2.30 20.70
C ARG A 143 -18.55 3.63 20.98
N VAL A 144 -17.22 3.63 20.90
CA VAL A 144 -16.42 4.86 21.06
C VAL A 144 -16.52 5.77 19.83
N PHE A 145 -16.89 5.21 18.68
CA PHE A 145 -17.09 5.96 17.44
C PHE A 145 -18.53 6.44 17.28
N SER A 146 -18.68 7.65 16.75
CA SER A 146 -19.95 8.27 16.37
C SER A 146 -20.04 8.34 14.85
N LEU A 147 -20.20 7.17 14.21
CA LEU A 147 -20.17 7.01 12.75
C LEU A 147 -21.48 6.41 12.21
N GLU A 148 -21.94 6.93 11.08
CA GLU A 148 -22.99 6.29 10.30
C GLU A 148 -22.46 5.06 9.53
N PRO A 149 -23.31 4.09 9.16
CA PRO A 149 -22.87 2.87 8.47
C PRO A 149 -22.09 3.13 7.17
N HIS A 150 -22.44 4.19 6.45
CA HIS A 150 -21.75 4.56 5.22
C HIS A 150 -20.37 5.19 5.48
N GLU A 151 -20.21 5.91 6.59
CA GLU A 151 -18.92 6.49 7.02
C GLU A 151 -17.95 5.40 7.48
N VAL A 152 -18.46 4.36 8.17
CA VAL A 152 -17.67 3.15 8.52
C VAL A 152 -17.08 2.50 7.28
N GLN A 153 -17.87 2.34 6.22
CA GLN A 153 -17.37 1.77 4.95
C GLN A 153 -16.32 2.68 4.31
N GLN A 154 -16.57 3.99 4.24
CA GLN A 154 -15.65 4.96 3.64
C GLN A 154 -14.29 5.02 4.36
N LEU A 155 -14.31 5.06 5.70
CA LEU A 155 -13.10 5.02 6.53
C LEU A 155 -12.39 3.66 6.43
N THR A 156 -13.13 2.55 6.31
CA THR A 156 -12.55 1.23 6.05
C THR A 156 -11.82 1.20 4.70
N ASP A 157 -12.45 1.72 3.65
CA ASP A 157 -11.86 1.76 2.31
C ASP A 157 -10.61 2.65 2.28
N LEU A 158 -10.63 3.78 3.00
CA LEU A 158 -9.46 4.64 3.21
C LEU A 158 -8.37 3.88 3.97
N ALA A 159 -8.69 3.27 5.10
CA ALA A 159 -7.71 2.61 5.98
C ALA A 159 -6.94 1.50 5.25
N LEU A 160 -7.60 0.77 4.33
CA LEU A 160 -6.98 -0.26 3.49
C LEU A 160 -6.18 0.30 2.29
N ALA A 161 -6.28 1.60 2.03
CA ALA A 161 -5.51 2.33 1.02
C ALA A 161 -4.70 3.49 1.63
N PHE A 162 -4.47 3.44 2.94
CA PHE A 162 -3.78 4.49 3.67
C PHE A 162 -2.33 4.59 3.16
N ASP A 163 -1.80 5.81 3.10
CA ASP A 163 -0.46 6.03 2.59
C ASP A 163 0.57 5.27 3.44
N THR A 164 1.55 4.66 2.76
CA THR A 164 2.59 3.83 3.39
C THR A 164 4.01 4.30 3.11
N ASP A 165 4.18 5.49 2.53
CA ASP A 165 5.46 6.08 2.11
C ASP A 165 6.04 5.46 0.83
N LEU A 166 5.24 4.68 0.10
CA LEU A 166 5.55 4.15 -1.22
C LEU A 166 4.30 4.25 -2.09
N ALA A 167 4.48 4.68 -3.35
CA ALA A 167 3.37 4.77 -4.28
C ALA A 167 2.76 3.39 -4.55
N PRO A 168 1.44 3.28 -4.78
CA PRO A 168 0.76 1.99 -5.01
C PRO A 168 1.32 1.16 -6.18
N VAL A 169 1.98 1.81 -7.14
CA VAL A 169 2.61 1.15 -8.28
C VAL A 169 3.87 0.34 -7.91
N VAL A 170 4.51 0.63 -6.77
CA VAL A 170 5.74 -0.05 -6.35
C VAL A 170 5.47 -1.55 -6.14
N GLY A 171 6.35 -2.39 -6.68
CA GLY A 171 6.22 -3.85 -6.67
C GLY A 171 5.28 -4.43 -7.74
N GLN A 172 4.59 -3.59 -8.50
CA GLN A 172 3.73 -4.04 -9.58
C GLN A 172 4.56 -4.53 -10.76
N GLN A 173 4.16 -5.67 -11.32
CA GLN A 173 4.85 -6.35 -12.42
C GLN A 173 3.87 -6.74 -13.53
N VAL A 174 4.37 -6.78 -14.76
CA VAL A 174 3.66 -7.38 -15.90
C VAL A 174 4.66 -7.98 -16.88
N THR A 175 4.37 -9.19 -17.37
CA THR A 175 5.18 -9.84 -18.39
C THR A 175 4.51 -9.72 -19.75
N LEU A 176 5.21 -9.11 -20.70
CA LEU A 176 4.86 -9.08 -22.11
C LEU A 176 5.39 -10.33 -22.80
N THR A 177 4.52 -11.00 -23.55
CA THR A 177 4.86 -12.11 -24.45
C THR A 177 4.38 -11.77 -25.86
N SER A 178 4.78 -12.59 -26.84
CA SER A 178 4.31 -12.49 -28.22
C SER A 178 2.80 -12.67 -28.41
N THR A 179 2.07 -13.14 -27.40
CA THR A 179 0.65 -13.51 -27.50
C THR A 179 -0.28 -12.71 -26.61
N ASN A 180 0.22 -11.88 -25.68
CA ASN A 180 -0.59 -11.22 -24.66
C ASN A 180 -0.59 -9.69 -24.72
N SER A 181 -0.05 -9.10 -25.79
CA SER A 181 0.17 -7.64 -25.90
C SER A 181 -1.09 -6.81 -25.62
N LYS A 182 -2.28 -7.28 -26.01
CA LYS A 182 -3.57 -6.61 -25.72
C LYS A 182 -3.86 -6.43 -24.22
N VAL A 183 -3.36 -7.34 -23.38
CA VAL A 183 -3.53 -7.30 -21.92
C VAL A 183 -2.33 -6.65 -21.24
N ALA A 184 -1.12 -6.95 -21.70
CA ALA A 184 0.11 -6.43 -21.10
C ALA A 184 0.36 -4.95 -21.42
N ASN A 185 0.11 -4.50 -22.66
CA ASN A 185 0.44 -3.13 -23.09
C ASN A 185 -0.23 -2.05 -22.26
N PRO A 186 -1.55 -2.09 -21.96
CA PRO A 186 -2.17 -1.07 -21.10
C PRO A 186 -1.54 -1.01 -19.70
N ARG A 187 -1.08 -2.14 -19.18
CA ARG A 187 -0.39 -2.21 -17.90
C ARG A 187 1.01 -1.62 -17.98
N ILE A 188 1.75 -1.88 -19.06
CA ILE A 188 3.07 -1.27 -19.30
C ILE A 188 2.93 0.24 -19.45
N ASP A 189 1.93 0.71 -20.20
CA ASP A 189 1.65 2.15 -20.37
C ASP A 189 1.41 2.82 -19.00
N LEU A 190 0.64 2.16 -18.13
CA LEU A 190 0.44 2.60 -16.74
C LEU A 190 1.78 2.65 -15.98
N LEU A 191 2.58 1.57 -15.98
CA LEU A 191 3.87 1.56 -15.26
C LEU A 191 4.81 2.67 -15.76
N ILE A 192 4.89 2.92 -17.07
CA ILE A 192 5.67 4.01 -17.65
C ILE A 192 5.17 5.37 -17.18
N ALA A 193 3.84 5.58 -17.20
CA ALA A 193 3.24 6.83 -16.76
C ALA A 193 3.42 7.10 -15.26
N ARG A 194 3.54 6.04 -14.44
CA ARG A 194 3.80 6.15 -12.99
C ARG A 194 5.27 6.35 -12.67
N ALA A 195 6.16 5.65 -13.35
CA ALA A 195 7.60 5.85 -13.20
C ALA A 195 8.06 7.30 -13.47
N ALA A 196 7.31 8.07 -14.26
CA ALA A 196 7.57 9.48 -14.53
C ALA A 196 6.88 10.46 -13.56
N ALA A 197 5.97 9.99 -12.72
CA ALA A 197 5.22 10.84 -11.78
C ALA A 197 6.04 11.13 -10.54
N ALA A 198 5.97 12.36 -10.04
CA ALA A 198 6.62 12.75 -8.79
C ALA A 198 5.87 12.18 -7.58
N PHE A 199 6.62 11.81 -6.54
CA PHE A 199 6.11 11.27 -5.29
C PHE A 199 6.93 11.84 -4.12
N ASP A 200 6.27 12.26 -3.05
CA ASP A 200 6.93 12.71 -1.83
C ASP A 200 7.06 11.52 -0.88
N SER A 201 8.29 11.19 -0.47
CA SER A 201 8.56 10.07 0.41
C SER A 201 9.56 10.44 1.50
N ALA A 202 9.17 10.28 2.77
CA ALA A 202 10.09 10.52 3.88
C ALA A 202 11.20 9.47 3.92
N ILE A 203 10.87 8.19 3.75
CA ILE A 203 11.84 7.08 3.81
C ILE A 203 12.84 7.12 2.66
N LEU A 204 12.48 7.69 1.52
CA LEU A 204 13.36 7.83 0.34
C LEU A 204 14.03 9.21 0.24
N GLY A 205 13.93 10.04 1.29
CA GLY A 205 14.71 11.29 1.39
C GLY A 205 14.07 12.52 0.74
N GLY A 206 12.76 12.52 0.55
CA GLY A 206 11.97 13.66 0.06
C GLY A 206 11.31 13.37 -1.28
N ARG A 207 11.43 14.31 -2.21
CA ARG A 207 10.77 14.22 -3.52
C ARG A 207 11.52 13.29 -4.46
N VAL A 208 10.86 12.21 -4.87
CA VAL A 208 11.32 11.16 -5.78
C VAL A 208 10.31 10.98 -6.92
N THR A 209 10.48 9.95 -7.75
CA THR A 209 9.43 9.43 -8.64
C THR A 209 8.61 8.34 -7.94
N GLU A 210 7.43 7.98 -8.46
CA GLU A 210 6.60 6.91 -7.86
C GLU A 210 7.30 5.53 -7.91
N CYS A 211 8.13 5.27 -8.92
CA CYS A 211 8.93 4.04 -9.03
C CYS A 211 10.13 4.23 -9.97
N ASP A 212 11.11 3.33 -9.87
CA ASP A 212 12.07 3.09 -10.94
C ASP A 212 11.54 1.96 -11.82
N LEU A 213 11.29 2.21 -13.10
CA LEU A 213 10.83 1.16 -14.02
C LEU A 213 12.02 0.38 -14.57
N ILE A 214 12.06 -0.92 -14.31
CA ILE A 214 13.03 -1.84 -14.90
C ILE A 214 12.34 -2.83 -15.83
N VAL A 215 13.14 -3.45 -16.70
CA VAL A 215 12.72 -4.58 -17.54
C VAL A 215 13.75 -5.68 -17.39
N LYS A 216 13.31 -6.93 -17.25
CA LYS A 216 14.19 -8.11 -17.31
C LYS A 216 13.62 -9.11 -18.33
N GLY A 217 14.48 -9.81 -19.04
CA GLY A 217 14.08 -10.86 -19.97
C GLY A 217 15.25 -11.63 -20.53
N SER A 218 14.98 -12.51 -21.49
CA SER A 218 16.02 -13.20 -22.25
C SER A 218 16.02 -12.66 -23.68
N VAL A 219 17.18 -12.23 -24.17
CA VAL A 219 17.38 -11.79 -25.55
C VAL A 219 18.53 -12.56 -26.16
N GLY A 220 18.30 -13.19 -27.32
CA GLY A 220 19.31 -14.06 -27.94
C GLY A 220 19.75 -15.24 -27.06
N GLY A 221 18.92 -15.67 -26.10
CA GLY A 221 19.25 -16.73 -25.14
C GLY A 221 20.09 -16.29 -23.94
N ALA A 222 20.43 -15.00 -23.84
CA ALA A 222 21.15 -14.43 -22.70
C ALA A 222 20.21 -13.62 -21.81
N GLU A 223 20.43 -13.64 -20.50
CA GLU A 223 19.69 -12.76 -19.59
C GLU A 223 20.08 -11.31 -19.86
N ARG A 224 19.08 -10.44 -19.95
CA ARG A 224 19.26 -9.01 -20.20
C ARG A 224 18.36 -8.19 -19.29
N GLY A 225 18.84 -7.01 -18.94
CA GLY A 225 18.13 -6.05 -18.13
C GLY A 225 18.14 -4.65 -18.70
N TRP A 226 17.12 -3.88 -18.33
CA TRP A 226 17.01 -2.47 -18.64
C TRP A 226 16.51 -1.68 -17.44
N VAL A 227 16.89 -0.41 -17.38
CA VAL A 227 16.33 0.58 -16.46
C VAL A 227 15.87 1.80 -17.26
N ARG A 228 14.68 2.31 -16.95
CA ARG A 228 14.15 3.53 -17.56
C ARG A 228 14.85 4.75 -16.97
N GLU A 229 15.33 5.62 -17.83
CA GLU A 229 15.99 6.88 -17.47
C GLU A 229 15.00 8.05 -17.50
N SER A 230 15.44 9.20 -16.97
CA SER A 230 14.61 10.41 -16.86
C SER A 230 14.14 10.99 -18.19
N ASP A 231 14.86 10.76 -19.28
CA ASP A 231 14.49 11.15 -20.64
C ASP A 231 13.43 10.21 -21.27
N GLY A 232 13.10 9.13 -20.59
CA GLY A 232 12.12 8.13 -21.00
C GLY A 232 12.67 7.01 -21.87
N LEU A 233 13.98 7.00 -22.16
CA LEU A 233 14.66 5.87 -22.76
C LEU A 233 14.95 4.79 -21.71
N PHE A 234 15.28 3.60 -22.19
CA PHE A 234 15.69 2.46 -21.39
C PHE A 234 17.15 2.16 -21.68
N ARG A 235 18.00 2.28 -20.66
CA ARG A 235 19.39 1.85 -20.72
C ARG A 235 19.47 0.35 -20.49
N ASP A 236 20.15 -0.37 -21.37
CA ASP A 236 20.42 -1.81 -21.22
C ASP A 236 21.66 -2.05 -20.34
N ASP A 237 21.88 -3.31 -20.00
CA ASP A 237 23.03 -3.79 -19.23
C ASP A 237 24.33 -3.95 -20.05
N LEU A 238 24.36 -3.36 -21.25
CA LEU A 238 25.56 -3.18 -22.08
C LEU A 238 25.91 -1.69 -22.24
N GLY A 239 25.04 -0.79 -21.78
CA GLY A 239 25.20 0.66 -21.82
C GLY A 239 24.52 1.36 -23.00
N ASN A 240 23.84 0.63 -23.89
CA ASN A 240 23.05 1.20 -24.98
C ASN A 240 21.68 1.69 -24.49
N THR A 241 21.03 2.52 -25.28
CA THR A 241 19.68 3.04 -24.97
C THR A 241 18.70 2.66 -26.07
N SER A 242 17.49 2.27 -25.68
CA SER A 242 16.37 1.99 -26.59
C SER A 242 15.07 2.64 -26.08
N ASN A 243 14.11 2.84 -26.98
CA ASN A 243 12.80 3.37 -26.60
C ASN A 243 11.82 2.22 -26.28
N ASP A 244 10.70 2.54 -25.62
CA ASP A 244 9.65 1.56 -25.24
C ASP A 244 9.18 0.71 -26.43
N ALA A 245 8.94 1.32 -27.60
CA ALA A 245 8.48 0.60 -28.78
C ALA A 245 9.48 -0.48 -29.24
N ALA A 246 10.78 -0.18 -29.19
CA ALA A 246 11.83 -1.13 -29.51
C ALA A 246 11.88 -2.28 -28.49
N LEU A 247 11.77 -1.99 -27.18
CA LEU A 247 11.71 -3.05 -26.16
C LEU A 247 10.50 -3.96 -26.36
N ARG A 248 9.31 -3.41 -26.58
CA ARG A 248 8.12 -4.24 -26.83
C ARG A 248 8.24 -5.09 -28.08
N ALA A 249 9.00 -4.65 -29.08
CA ALA A 249 9.26 -5.45 -30.27
C ALA A 249 10.09 -6.71 -29.94
N LEU A 250 11.06 -6.62 -29.03
CA LEU A 250 11.87 -7.78 -28.57
C LEU A 250 11.01 -8.91 -28.00
N ALA A 251 9.88 -8.59 -27.38
CA ALA A 251 8.98 -9.60 -26.84
C ALA A 251 8.38 -10.54 -27.90
N ASN A 252 8.40 -10.13 -29.17
CA ASN A 252 7.92 -10.93 -30.29
C ASN A 252 9.02 -11.76 -30.96
N THR A 253 10.28 -11.33 -30.87
CA THR A 253 11.42 -11.94 -31.57
C THR A 253 12.29 -12.79 -30.66
N ASP A 254 12.51 -12.33 -29.43
CA ASP A 254 13.59 -12.81 -28.57
C ASP A 254 13.10 -13.49 -27.29
N GLY A 255 11.93 -13.09 -26.78
CA GLY A 255 11.28 -13.78 -25.67
C GLY A 255 10.57 -12.86 -24.69
N PRO A 256 9.92 -13.41 -23.66
CA PRO A 256 9.14 -12.62 -22.71
C PRO A 256 9.97 -11.54 -22.00
N LEU A 257 9.37 -10.37 -21.81
CA LEU A 257 9.93 -9.26 -21.04
C LEU A 257 9.04 -8.93 -19.84
N THR A 258 9.62 -8.89 -18.65
CA THR A 258 8.92 -8.52 -17.42
C THR A 258 9.28 -7.10 -17.04
N TYR A 259 8.27 -6.24 -16.99
CA TYR A 259 8.35 -4.85 -16.53
C TYR A 259 8.01 -4.81 -15.04
N THR A 260 8.82 -4.11 -14.25
CA THR A 260 8.66 -4.01 -12.80
C THR A 260 8.85 -2.57 -12.35
N CYS A 261 7.89 -2.03 -11.61
CA CYS A 261 8.10 -0.80 -10.84
C CYS A 261 8.85 -1.15 -9.56
N ALA A 262 10.16 -0.95 -9.56
CA ALA A 262 11.01 -1.10 -8.39
C ALA A 262 10.90 0.12 -7.45
N PRO A 263 11.20 -0.02 -6.15
CA PRO A 263 11.31 1.14 -5.26
C PRO A 263 12.23 2.21 -5.87
N PRO A 264 11.89 3.51 -5.79
CA PRO A 264 12.75 4.57 -6.31
C PRO A 264 14.18 4.50 -5.73
N GLY A 265 15.18 4.68 -6.58
CA GLY A 265 16.60 4.54 -6.26
C GLY A 265 17.15 3.12 -6.37
N SER A 266 16.32 2.10 -6.61
CA SER A 266 16.76 0.70 -6.75
C SER A 266 16.87 0.21 -8.19
N GLY A 267 16.47 1.02 -9.17
CA GLY A 267 16.38 0.65 -10.58
C GLY A 267 17.69 0.17 -11.19
N ARG A 268 18.81 0.82 -10.87
CA ARG A 268 20.15 0.37 -11.32
C ARG A 268 20.46 -1.03 -10.78
N ARG A 269 20.33 -1.20 -9.45
CA ARG A 269 20.56 -2.47 -8.76
C ARG A 269 19.70 -3.61 -9.28
N MET A 270 18.42 -3.33 -9.53
CA MET A 270 17.48 -4.37 -9.93
C MET A 270 17.44 -4.59 -11.43
N GLY A 271 17.86 -3.60 -12.23
CA GLY A 271 17.80 -3.59 -13.67
C GLY A 271 19.08 -4.09 -14.33
N ILE A 272 20.21 -3.41 -14.09
CA ILE A 272 21.38 -3.46 -14.99
C ILE A 272 22.76 -3.62 -14.32
N ASP A 273 22.85 -3.51 -12.99
CA ASP A 273 24.11 -3.58 -12.23
C ASP A 273 23.80 -4.11 -10.83
N ARG A 274 23.75 -5.44 -10.71
CA ARG A 274 23.14 -6.17 -9.59
C ARG A 274 23.85 -5.99 -8.27
N ASP A 275 25.18 -5.91 -8.29
CA ASP A 275 26.02 -5.76 -7.11
C ASP A 275 26.45 -4.30 -6.85
N LEU A 276 26.07 -3.38 -7.73
CA LEU A 276 26.34 -1.93 -7.65
C LEU A 276 27.83 -1.60 -7.67
N ASP A 277 28.61 -2.43 -8.37
CA ASP A 277 30.04 -2.22 -8.47
C ASP A 277 30.39 -1.20 -9.56
N GLY A 278 29.48 -0.92 -10.50
CA GLY A 278 29.67 0.03 -11.58
C GLY A 278 29.91 -0.62 -12.96
N ALA A 279 30.27 -1.90 -13.01
CA ALA A 279 30.16 -2.74 -14.19
C ALA A 279 28.68 -3.07 -14.42
N LEU A 280 28.29 -3.27 -15.68
CA LEU A 280 26.90 -3.61 -16.02
C LEU A 280 26.78 -5.11 -16.21
N ASP A 281 25.68 -5.70 -15.75
CA ASP A 281 25.45 -7.16 -15.72
C ASP A 281 25.78 -7.83 -17.06
N GLY A 282 25.36 -7.22 -18.17
CA GLY A 282 25.58 -7.75 -19.52
C GLY A 282 27.05 -7.71 -19.93
N ASN A 283 27.76 -6.63 -19.63
CA ASN A 283 29.20 -6.51 -19.89
C ASN A 283 30.01 -7.51 -19.08
N GLU A 284 29.58 -7.81 -17.85
CA GLU A 284 30.19 -8.81 -16.99
C GLU A 284 30.00 -10.22 -17.52
N ILE A 285 28.76 -10.58 -17.84
CA ILE A 285 28.42 -11.88 -18.43
C ILE A 285 29.19 -12.11 -19.73
N ASP A 286 29.23 -11.11 -20.61
CA ASP A 286 29.91 -11.20 -21.90
C ASP A 286 31.45 -11.31 -21.73
N ALA A 287 32.00 -10.76 -20.64
CA ALA A 287 33.41 -10.89 -20.26
C ALA A 287 33.72 -12.14 -19.41
N GLY A 288 32.70 -12.90 -18.99
CA GLY A 288 32.83 -14.09 -18.14
C GLY A 288 33.08 -13.79 -16.66
N SER A 289 32.81 -12.57 -16.19
CA SER A 289 32.80 -12.23 -14.76
C SER A 289 31.41 -12.49 -14.13
N ASP A 290 31.35 -12.56 -12.80
CA ASP A 290 30.11 -12.86 -12.06
C ASP A 290 29.41 -11.56 -11.64
N PRO A 291 28.27 -11.19 -12.27
CA PRO A 291 27.56 -9.94 -11.97
C PRO A 291 26.90 -9.91 -10.58
N ALA A 292 26.95 -11.00 -9.82
CA ALA A 292 26.50 -11.03 -8.43
C ALA A 292 27.65 -10.81 -7.42
N ASN A 293 28.88 -10.60 -7.89
CA ASN A 293 30.07 -10.52 -7.07
C ASN A 293 30.87 -9.24 -7.35
N VAL A 294 30.77 -8.28 -6.42
CA VAL A 294 31.42 -6.94 -6.46
C VAL A 294 32.95 -6.96 -6.66
N ALA A 295 33.60 -8.11 -6.47
CA ALA A 295 35.03 -8.30 -6.68
C ALA A 295 35.38 -8.91 -8.06
N SER A 296 34.38 -9.32 -8.84
CA SER A 296 34.52 -9.99 -10.14
C SER A 296 34.24 -9.02 -11.27
N ARG A 297 35.25 -8.23 -11.66
CA ARG A 297 35.09 -7.23 -12.72
C ARG A 297 35.67 -7.67 -14.06
N PRO A 298 35.13 -7.18 -15.19
CA PRO A 298 35.78 -7.29 -16.49
C PRO A 298 37.17 -6.67 -16.43
N VAL A 299 38.15 -7.30 -17.09
CA VAL A 299 39.48 -6.72 -17.25
C VAL A 299 39.37 -5.62 -18.32
N LEU A 300 39.58 -4.37 -17.92
CA LEU A 300 39.58 -3.20 -18.81
C LEU A 300 40.71 -3.26 -19.85
#